data_AF-A0A940MQK6-F1
#
_entry.id   AF-A0A940MQK6-F1
#
_cell.length_a   1.000
_cell.length_b   1.000
_cell.length_c   1.000
_cell.angle_alpha   90.00
_cell.angle_beta   90.00
_cell.angle_gamma   90.00
#
_symmetry.space_group_name_H-M   'P 1'
#
loop_
_entity.id
_entity.type
_entity.pdbx_description
1 polymer ?
#
loop_
_entity_poly.entity_id
_entity_poly.type
_entity_poly.pdbx_seq_one_letter_code
_entity_poly.pdbx_strand_id
1 'polypeptide(L)'
;MADNVVPFGKYKGKPVEDMLADAGYMEWIGAQPWFRERFGHLLDAHDRAEAEATPIHNRLQALFLDPVYQAAFAQIAAGERIAEEIAKELRSREDIREEIRGLIAAQVEAAQKAPDSTHCSYGKDISRNSLIAAGEGVLAQLANLGAPSFSLKVAFEAPQDVVLGASLPSAGATSAGSYRLGLDGLRLTSHTPYEPTFTLRVEIKPVIGDDYPVVLRQMTRNGSRHLFLGRYEGVGADEAQFIAIFKASGKNVVFKDQVDRLASEMRGRG
;
A
#
# COMPACT_ATOMS: atom_id res chain seq x y z
N MET A 1 36.12 22.60 29.07
CA MET A 1 35.60 21.41 28.38
C MET A 1 34.98 20.54 29.45
N ALA A 2 33.73 20.83 29.80
CA ALA A 2 33.07 20.25 30.96
C ALA A 2 32.30 19.00 30.52
N ASP A 3 32.71 17.87 31.09
CA ASP A 3 32.04 16.58 31.23
C ASP A 3 30.80 16.35 30.36
N ASN A 4 31.00 15.64 29.24
CA ASN A 4 29.94 15.06 28.41
C ASN A 4 29.26 13.87 29.12
N VAL A 5 29.15 13.93 30.45
CA VAL A 5 28.80 12.85 31.36
C VAL A 5 27.69 13.35 32.28
N VAL A 6 26.63 12.57 32.39
CA VAL A 6 25.46 12.93 33.19
C VAL A 6 25.83 12.93 34.68
N PRO A 7 25.58 14.02 35.44
CA PRO A 7 26.00 14.10 36.85
C PRO A 7 24.94 13.60 37.84
N PHE A 8 23.76 13.17 37.39
CA PHE A 8 22.60 12.83 38.24
C PHE A 8 21.88 11.56 37.77
N GLY A 9 20.98 11.06 38.62
CA GLY A 9 19.99 10.07 38.25
C GLY A 9 20.53 8.71 37.78
N LYS A 10 19.70 7.99 37.02
CA LYS A 10 19.97 6.64 36.49
C LYS A 10 21.22 6.59 35.60
N TYR A 11 21.54 7.68 34.94
CA TYR A 11 22.65 7.80 33.99
C TYR A 11 23.90 8.43 34.59
N LYS A 12 23.96 8.63 35.91
CA LYS A 12 25.11 9.27 36.56
C LYS A 12 26.43 8.59 36.19
N GLY A 13 27.37 9.36 35.66
CA GLY A 13 28.69 8.86 35.23
C GLY A 13 28.71 8.26 33.82
N LYS A 14 27.59 8.23 33.11
CA LYS A 14 27.49 7.78 31.71
C LYS A 14 27.45 8.97 30.74
N PRO A 15 27.79 8.75 29.46
CA PRO A 15 27.67 9.78 28.42
C PRO A 15 26.26 10.36 28.33
N VAL A 16 26.15 11.65 27.98
CA VAL A 16 24.86 12.32 27.79
C VAL A 16 24.05 11.67 26.66
N GLU A 17 24.72 11.15 25.64
CA GLU A 17 24.13 10.46 24.50
C GLU A 17 23.31 9.23 24.92
N ASP A 18 23.81 8.44 25.88
CA ASP A 18 23.11 7.26 26.42
C ASP A 18 21.80 7.65 27.12
N MET A 19 21.76 8.84 27.72
CA MET A 19 20.57 9.37 28.38
C MET A 19 19.56 9.90 27.36
N LEU A 20 20.03 10.62 26.33
CA LEU A 20 19.19 11.16 25.26
C LEU A 20 18.51 10.06 24.43
N ALA A 21 19.12 8.88 24.32
CA ALA A 21 18.55 7.74 23.62
C ALA A 21 17.39 7.03 24.37
N ASP A 22 17.21 7.26 25.69
CA ASP A 22 16.13 6.68 26.48
C ASP A 22 14.92 7.63 26.54
N ALA A 23 14.06 7.55 25.53
CA ALA A 23 12.86 8.39 25.40
C ALA A 23 11.96 8.36 26.64
N GLY A 24 11.81 7.21 27.30
CA GLY A 24 10.99 7.09 28.51
C GLY A 24 11.63 7.79 29.71
N TYR A 25 12.95 7.74 29.82
CA TYR A 25 13.67 8.51 30.83
C TYR A 25 13.66 10.01 30.54
N MET A 26 13.80 10.42 29.28
CA MET A 26 13.75 11.82 28.84
C MET A 26 12.38 12.46 29.09
N GLU A 27 11.30 11.74 28.83
CA GLU A 27 9.93 12.18 29.16
C GLU A 27 9.75 12.39 30.66
N TRP A 28 10.22 11.44 31.48
CA TRP A 28 10.09 11.51 32.94
C TRP A 28 10.97 12.59 33.57
N ILE A 29 12.24 12.68 33.17
CA ILE A 29 13.21 13.66 33.72
C ILE A 29 12.89 15.06 33.21
N GLY A 30 12.42 15.17 31.96
CA GLY A 30 11.95 16.41 31.35
C GLY A 30 10.72 17.01 32.02
N ALA A 31 9.94 16.22 32.76
CA ALA A 31 8.82 16.72 33.58
C ALA A 31 9.26 17.31 34.93
N GLN A 32 10.51 17.09 35.37
CA GLN A 32 10.97 17.57 36.67
C GLN A 32 11.36 19.06 36.63
N PRO A 33 10.84 19.91 37.54
CA PRO A 33 11.13 21.35 37.53
C PRO A 33 12.62 21.68 37.63
N TRP A 34 13.33 21.00 38.54
CA TRP A 34 14.76 21.22 38.77
C TRP A 34 15.62 20.86 37.55
N PHE A 35 15.17 19.92 36.73
CA PHE A 35 15.89 19.49 35.54
C PHE A 35 15.74 20.53 34.43
N ARG A 36 14.54 21.09 34.23
CA ARG A 36 14.30 22.19 33.28
C ARG A 36 15.12 23.43 33.62
N GLU A 37 15.14 23.81 34.89
CA GLU A 37 15.86 25.00 35.36
C GLU A 37 17.38 24.89 35.17
N ARG A 38 17.94 23.69 35.37
CA ARG A 38 19.39 23.50 35.46
C ARG A 38 20.01 22.87 34.20
N PHE A 39 19.22 22.10 33.46
CA PHE A 39 19.65 21.32 32.29
C PHE A 39 18.72 21.52 31.09
N GLY A 40 17.98 22.63 31.03
CA GLY A 40 17.09 22.95 29.90
C GLY A 40 17.77 22.88 28.52
N HIS A 41 19.06 23.22 28.44
CA HIS A 41 19.85 23.09 27.22
C HIS A 41 19.96 21.65 26.67
N LEU A 42 19.83 20.62 27.52
CA LEU A 42 19.78 19.21 27.09
C LEU A 42 18.42 18.84 26.52
N LEU A 43 17.33 19.44 27.02
CA LEU A 43 16.00 19.31 26.42
C LEU A 43 15.97 20.03 25.07
N ASP A 44 16.52 21.24 25.00
CA ASP A 44 16.63 21.98 23.73
C ASP A 44 17.45 21.20 22.68
N ALA A 45 18.48 20.46 23.12
CA ALA A 45 19.29 19.61 22.24
C ALA A 45 18.53 18.34 21.79
N HIS A 46 17.80 17.70 22.70
CA HIS A 46 16.91 16.57 22.40
C HIS A 46 15.83 16.97 21.38
N ASP A 47 15.11 18.04 21.68
CA ASP A 47 14.01 18.54 20.86
C ASP A 47 14.51 19.07 19.51
N ARG A 48 15.71 19.66 19.46
CA ARG A 48 16.35 20.05 18.20
C ARG A 48 16.79 18.83 17.38
N ALA A 49 17.29 17.76 18.00
CA ALA A 49 17.64 16.54 17.29
C ALA A 49 16.40 15.84 16.70
N GLU A 50 15.27 15.84 17.43
CA GLU A 50 13.97 15.40 16.90
C GLU A 50 13.48 16.34 15.78
N ALA A 51 13.64 17.66 15.94
CA ALA A 51 13.25 18.65 14.94
C ALA A 51 14.15 18.66 13.68
N GLU A 52 15.42 18.27 13.78
CA GLU A 52 16.35 18.12 12.64
C GLU A 52 16.13 16.80 11.88
N ALA A 53 15.56 15.78 12.52
CA ALA A 53 15.07 14.59 11.83
C ALA A 53 13.86 14.93 10.90
N THR A 54 13.05 15.94 11.24
CA THR A 54 11.84 16.32 10.49
C THR A 54 12.09 16.80 9.04
N PRO A 55 13.07 17.67 8.70
CA PRO A 55 13.27 18.09 7.32
C PRO A 55 13.63 16.97 6.35
N ILE A 56 14.51 16.04 6.74
CA ILE A 56 14.87 14.90 5.88
C ILE A 56 13.71 13.91 5.81
N HIS A 57 13.04 13.65 6.93
CA HIS A 57 11.86 12.80 6.99
C HIS A 57 10.72 13.34 6.10
N ASN A 58 10.43 14.64 6.16
CA ASN A 58 9.44 15.31 5.33
C ASN A 58 9.81 15.25 3.84
N ARG A 59 11.10 15.36 3.49
CA ARG A 59 11.56 15.16 2.11
C ARG A 59 11.27 13.75 1.63
N LEU A 60 11.47 12.74 2.47
CA LEU A 60 11.16 11.35 2.12
C LEU A 60 9.65 11.11 2.01
N GLN A 61 8.84 11.71 2.90
CA GLN A 61 7.38 11.69 2.78
C GLN A 61 6.91 12.35 1.48
N ALA A 62 7.50 13.47 1.09
CA ALA A 62 7.15 14.18 -0.13
C ALA A 62 7.39 13.36 -1.41
N LEU A 63 8.31 12.38 -1.40
CA LEU A 63 8.51 11.47 -2.54
C LEU A 63 7.24 10.67 -2.85
N PHE A 64 6.43 10.33 -1.85
CA PHE A 64 5.17 9.62 -2.03
C PHE A 64 4.05 10.50 -2.58
N LEU A 65 4.28 11.77 -2.88
CA LEU A 65 3.32 12.59 -3.63
C LEU A 65 3.39 12.32 -5.15
N ASP A 66 4.48 11.72 -5.64
CA ASP A 66 4.65 11.37 -7.05
C ASP A 66 4.00 10.00 -7.36
N PRO A 67 3.01 9.93 -8.28
CA PRO A 67 2.37 8.67 -8.67
C PRO A 67 3.32 7.60 -9.23
N VAL A 68 4.40 7.99 -9.91
CA VAL A 68 5.39 7.03 -10.44
C VAL A 68 6.21 6.44 -9.30
N TYR A 69 6.58 7.28 -8.33
CA TYR A 69 7.32 6.86 -7.15
C TYR A 69 6.50 5.90 -6.28
N GLN A 70 5.24 6.25 -6.08
CA GLN A 70 4.21 5.42 -5.47
C GLN A 70 4.11 4.03 -6.13
N ALA A 71 4.01 3.97 -7.47
CA ALA A 71 3.93 2.72 -8.22
C ALA A 71 5.21 1.88 -8.10
N ALA A 72 6.38 2.52 -8.21
CA ALA A 72 7.67 1.87 -8.03
C ALA A 72 7.81 1.28 -6.62
N PHE A 73 7.47 2.04 -5.58
CA PHE A 73 7.48 1.54 -4.21
C PHE A 73 6.52 0.37 -4.04
N ALA A 74 5.27 0.47 -4.51
CA ALA A 74 4.29 -0.60 -4.39
C ALA A 74 4.76 -1.89 -5.07
N GLN A 75 5.39 -1.77 -6.24
CA GLN A 75 5.94 -2.92 -6.96
C GLN A 75 7.04 -3.64 -6.17
N ILE A 76 7.93 -2.90 -5.50
CA ILE A 76 9.01 -3.48 -4.69
C ILE A 76 8.44 -4.02 -3.36
N ALA A 77 7.65 -3.20 -2.68
CA ALA A 77 7.14 -3.47 -1.33
C ALA A 77 6.17 -4.65 -1.30
N ALA A 78 5.41 -4.84 -2.37
CA ALA A 78 4.35 -5.81 -2.45
C ALA A 78 4.50 -6.78 -3.63
N GLY A 79 5.65 -6.81 -4.32
CA GLY A 79 5.86 -7.62 -5.54
C GLY A 79 5.38 -9.07 -5.43
N GLU A 80 5.67 -9.78 -4.34
CA GLU A 80 5.20 -11.16 -4.14
C GLU A 80 3.69 -11.21 -3.85
N ARG A 81 3.17 -10.32 -3.00
CA ARG A 81 1.78 -10.33 -2.54
C ARG A 81 0.79 -9.76 -3.56
N ILE A 82 1.17 -8.73 -4.31
CA ILE A 82 0.41 -8.22 -5.45
C ILE A 82 0.36 -9.29 -6.53
N ALA A 83 1.47 -9.97 -6.82
CA ALA A 83 1.47 -11.09 -7.76
C ALA A 83 0.54 -12.22 -7.28
N GLU A 84 0.56 -12.56 -5.99
CA GLU A 84 -0.35 -13.56 -5.41
C GLU A 84 -1.82 -13.16 -5.48
N GLU A 85 -2.17 -11.92 -5.12
CA GLU A 85 -3.56 -11.42 -5.17
C GLU A 85 -4.05 -11.22 -6.60
N ILE A 86 -3.21 -10.70 -7.51
CA ILE A 86 -3.50 -10.67 -8.95
C ILE A 86 -3.70 -12.10 -9.46
N ALA A 87 -2.84 -13.05 -9.09
CA ALA A 87 -3.00 -14.44 -9.51
C ALA A 87 -4.27 -15.07 -8.94
N LYS A 88 -4.67 -14.72 -7.72
CA LYS A 88 -5.92 -15.19 -7.09
C LYS A 88 -7.15 -14.62 -7.79
N GLU A 89 -7.13 -13.33 -8.12
CA GLU A 89 -8.19 -12.67 -8.88
C GLU A 89 -8.27 -13.22 -10.31
N LEU A 90 -7.13 -13.44 -10.97
CA LEU A 90 -7.09 -14.06 -12.31
C LEU A 90 -7.63 -15.50 -12.30
N ARG A 91 -7.30 -16.30 -11.28
CA ARG A 91 -7.88 -17.65 -11.10
C ARG A 91 -9.40 -17.57 -10.93
N SER A 92 -9.88 -16.69 -10.04
CA SER A 92 -11.31 -16.44 -9.83
C SER A 92 -12.02 -16.05 -11.14
N ARG A 93 -11.39 -15.19 -11.95
CA ARG A 93 -11.93 -14.79 -13.26
C ARG A 93 -11.99 -15.95 -14.25
N GLU A 94 -10.99 -16.82 -14.28
CA GLU A 94 -11.02 -17.99 -15.16
C GLU A 94 -12.07 -19.00 -14.71
N ASP A 95 -12.24 -19.22 -13.40
CA ASP A 95 -13.29 -20.08 -12.85
C ASP A 95 -14.69 -19.58 -13.27
N ILE A 96 -14.96 -18.27 -13.13
CA ILE A 96 -16.21 -17.62 -13.59
C ILE A 96 -16.38 -17.78 -15.11
N ARG A 97 -15.28 -17.66 -15.87
CA ARG A 97 -15.31 -17.79 -17.33
C ARG A 97 -15.67 -19.20 -17.77
N GLU A 98 -15.14 -20.22 -17.10
CA GLU A 98 -15.50 -21.62 -17.34
C GLU A 98 -16.95 -21.91 -16.94
N GLU A 99 -17.43 -21.36 -15.83
CA GLU A 99 -18.84 -21.48 -15.43
C GLU A 99 -19.79 -20.88 -16.47
N ILE A 100 -19.51 -19.65 -16.95
CA ILE A 100 -20.29 -19.00 -18.01
C ILE A 100 -20.21 -19.80 -19.31
N ARG A 101 -19.04 -20.33 -19.68
CA ARG A 101 -18.88 -21.18 -20.86
C ARG A 101 -19.75 -22.44 -20.74
N GLY A 102 -19.79 -23.07 -19.57
CA GLY A 102 -20.65 -24.21 -19.29
C GLY A 102 -22.13 -23.89 -19.45
N LEU A 103 -22.57 -22.74 -18.92
CA LEU A 103 -23.97 -22.27 -19.07
C LEU A 103 -24.33 -21.98 -20.53
N ILE A 104 -23.44 -21.34 -21.29
CA ILE A 104 -23.64 -21.07 -22.72
C ILE A 104 -23.68 -22.39 -23.51
N ALA A 105 -22.76 -23.32 -23.26
CA ALA A 105 -22.76 -24.62 -23.92
C ALA A 105 -24.05 -25.40 -23.65
N ALA A 106 -24.53 -25.39 -22.41
CA ALA A 106 -25.81 -26.01 -22.03
C ALA A 106 -27.02 -25.32 -22.72
N GLN A 107 -27.02 -23.99 -22.81
CA GLN A 107 -28.06 -23.26 -23.54
C GLN A 107 -28.01 -23.52 -25.04
N VAL A 108 -26.83 -23.59 -25.64
CA VAL A 108 -26.65 -23.96 -27.05
C VAL A 108 -27.14 -25.38 -27.28
N GLU A 109 -26.76 -26.34 -26.45
CA GLU A 109 -27.23 -27.73 -26.57
C GLU A 109 -28.75 -27.84 -26.41
N ALA A 110 -29.33 -27.12 -25.45
CA ALA A 110 -30.78 -27.06 -25.25
C ALA A 110 -31.49 -26.42 -26.46
N ALA A 111 -30.96 -25.32 -26.99
CA ALA A 111 -31.47 -24.69 -28.21
C ALA A 111 -31.27 -25.56 -29.46
N GLN A 112 -30.24 -26.41 -29.47
CA GLN A 112 -30.01 -27.35 -30.56
C GLN A 112 -31.00 -28.52 -30.57
N LYS A 113 -31.48 -28.93 -29.38
CA LYS A 113 -32.50 -29.95 -29.17
C LYS A 113 -33.93 -29.40 -29.23
N ALA A 114 -34.09 -28.07 -29.17
CA ALA A 114 -35.38 -27.42 -29.32
C ALA A 114 -35.90 -27.50 -30.77
N PRO A 115 -37.21 -27.64 -30.97
CA PRO A 115 -37.83 -27.62 -32.30
C PRO A 115 -37.62 -26.24 -32.97
N ASP A 116 -37.54 -26.22 -34.31
CA ASP A 116 -37.17 -25.06 -35.14
C ASP A 116 -38.00 -23.78 -34.90
N SER A 117 -39.19 -23.93 -34.31
CA SER A 117 -40.02 -22.83 -33.83
C SER A 117 -40.45 -23.08 -32.40
N THR A 118 -39.90 -22.33 -31.45
CA THR A 118 -40.43 -22.26 -30.08
C THR A 118 -41.26 -20.99 -29.97
N HIS A 119 -42.58 -21.14 -29.88
CA HIS A 119 -43.50 -20.00 -29.81
C HIS A 119 -43.37 -19.33 -28.44
N CYS A 120 -42.76 -18.14 -28.40
CA CYS A 120 -42.65 -17.33 -27.18
C CYS A 120 -44.01 -16.69 -26.89
N SER A 121 -44.45 -16.70 -25.63
CA SER A 121 -45.74 -16.14 -25.17
C SER A 121 -45.92 -14.64 -25.44
N TYR A 122 -44.87 -13.95 -25.91
CA TYR A 122 -44.86 -12.54 -26.30
C TYR A 122 -44.89 -12.28 -27.82
N GLY A 123 -45.21 -13.29 -28.64
CA GLY A 123 -45.59 -13.07 -30.06
C GLY A 123 -44.45 -12.71 -31.02
N LYS A 124 -43.19 -12.97 -30.65
CA LYS A 124 -42.05 -12.93 -31.57
C LYS A 124 -41.37 -14.28 -31.57
N ASP A 125 -41.34 -14.94 -32.72
CA ASP A 125 -40.53 -16.14 -32.92
C ASP A 125 -39.05 -15.73 -32.87
N ILE A 126 -38.35 -16.22 -31.84
CA ILE A 126 -36.91 -16.01 -31.71
C ILE A 126 -36.25 -17.17 -32.41
N SER A 127 -35.58 -16.89 -33.53
CA SER A 127 -34.88 -17.93 -34.27
C SER A 127 -33.72 -18.51 -33.43
N ARG A 128 -33.46 -19.81 -33.60
CA ARG A 128 -32.32 -20.51 -33.01
C ARG A 128 -30.98 -19.79 -33.24
N ASN A 129 -30.80 -19.19 -34.42
CA ASN A 129 -29.59 -18.42 -34.75
C ASN A 129 -29.46 -17.12 -33.95
N SER A 130 -30.58 -16.51 -33.56
CA SER A 130 -30.59 -15.29 -32.74
C SER A 130 -30.15 -15.56 -31.29
N LEU A 131 -30.45 -16.74 -30.75
CA LEU A 131 -30.00 -17.17 -29.41
C LEU A 131 -28.50 -17.46 -29.39
N ILE A 132 -27.97 -18.11 -30.43
CA ILE A 132 -26.54 -18.40 -30.56
C ILE A 132 -25.73 -17.09 -30.69
N ALA A 133 -26.17 -16.16 -31.54
CA ALA A 133 -25.52 -14.86 -31.70
C ALA A 133 -25.52 -14.02 -30.41
N ALA A 134 -26.57 -14.12 -29.59
CA ALA A 134 -26.61 -13.45 -28.29
C ALA A 134 -25.58 -14.03 -27.30
N GLY A 135 -25.40 -15.36 -27.28
CA GLY A 135 -24.37 -16.02 -26.46
C GLY A 135 -22.94 -15.65 -26.89
N GLU A 136 -22.68 -15.57 -28.19
CA GLU A 136 -21.39 -15.13 -28.73
C GLU A 136 -21.08 -13.65 -28.41
N GLY A 137 -22.11 -12.78 -28.43
CA GLY A 137 -21.98 -11.37 -28.04
C GLY A 137 -21.60 -11.16 -26.57
N VAL A 138 -22.11 -11.99 -25.67
CA VAL A 138 -21.76 -11.98 -24.23
C VAL A 138 -20.30 -12.41 -24.02
N LEU A 139 -19.84 -13.43 -24.76
CA LEU A 139 -18.44 -13.88 -24.70
C LEU A 139 -17.46 -12.80 -25.19
N ALA A 140 -17.82 -12.05 -26.23
CA ALA A 140 -17.01 -10.94 -26.73
C ALA A 140 -16.93 -9.76 -25.75
N GLN A 141 -18.01 -9.49 -24.99
CA GLN A 141 -18.01 -8.47 -23.93
C GLN A 141 -17.16 -8.89 -22.72
N LEU A 142 -17.18 -10.17 -22.34
CA LEU A 142 -16.34 -10.70 -21.25
C LEU A 142 -14.84 -10.69 -21.61
N ALA A 143 -14.49 -10.89 -22.88
CA ALA A 143 -13.11 -10.76 -23.36
C ALA A 143 -12.57 -9.30 -23.27
N ASN A 144 -13.46 -8.31 -23.19
CA ASN A 144 -13.13 -6.88 -23.09
C ASN A 144 -13.17 -6.33 -21.65
N LEU A 145 -13.27 -7.20 -20.62
CA LEU A 145 -13.01 -6.80 -19.24
C LEU A 145 -11.56 -6.31 -19.13
N GLY A 146 -11.39 -4.98 -19.19
CA GLY A 146 -10.09 -4.32 -19.34
C GLY A 146 -9.05 -4.71 -18.30
N ALA A 147 -7.78 -4.40 -18.63
CA ALA A 147 -6.65 -4.60 -17.74
C ALA A 147 -6.92 -4.00 -16.34
N PRO A 148 -6.45 -4.64 -15.26
CA PRO A 148 -6.64 -4.12 -13.91
C PRO A 148 -6.06 -2.71 -13.83
N SER A 149 -6.92 -1.71 -13.62
CA SER A 149 -6.51 -0.35 -13.31
C SER A 149 -6.20 -0.26 -11.82
N PHE A 150 -4.96 0.06 -11.48
CA PHE A 150 -4.59 0.34 -10.09
C PHE A 150 -4.83 1.82 -9.82
N SER A 151 -5.54 2.14 -8.74
CA SER A 151 -5.53 3.49 -8.16
C SER A 151 -4.85 3.42 -6.81
N LEU A 152 -3.87 4.30 -6.59
CA LEU A 152 -3.19 4.41 -5.32
C LEU A 152 -3.70 5.65 -4.58
N LYS A 153 -4.21 5.45 -3.36
CA LYS A 153 -4.53 6.55 -2.44
C LYS A 153 -3.41 6.67 -1.42
N VAL A 154 -2.95 7.90 -1.19
CA VAL A 154 -1.94 8.21 -0.17
C VAL A 154 -2.61 8.95 0.97
N ALA A 155 -2.38 8.48 2.19
CA ALA A 155 -2.72 9.19 3.41
C ALA A 155 -1.51 9.23 4.35
N PHE A 156 -1.36 10.35 5.05
CA PHE A 156 -0.39 10.53 6.12
C PHE A 156 -1.19 10.47 7.44
N GLU A 157 -1.05 9.38 8.20
CA GLU A 157 -1.94 9.06 9.32
C GLU A 157 -1.15 8.65 10.55
N ALA A 158 -1.16 9.44 11.63
CA ALA A 158 -0.57 8.97 12.89
C ALA A 158 -1.28 7.68 13.38
N PRO A 159 -0.54 6.62 13.78
CA PRO A 159 0.90 6.60 14.08
C PRO A 159 1.81 6.16 12.91
N GLN A 160 1.28 5.98 11.69
CA GLN A 160 2.04 5.62 10.50
C GLN A 160 2.50 6.86 9.70
N ASP A 161 3.61 6.74 8.98
CA ASP A 161 4.08 7.86 8.17
C ASP A 161 3.33 7.94 6.84
N VAL A 162 3.15 6.79 6.18
CA VAL A 162 2.45 6.72 4.88
C VAL A 162 1.58 5.47 4.81
N VAL A 163 0.36 5.65 4.33
CA VAL A 163 -0.59 4.58 4.03
C VAL A 163 -0.90 4.63 2.54
N LEU A 164 -0.58 3.54 1.82
CA LEU A 164 -0.88 3.40 0.39
C LEU A 164 -2.01 2.39 0.20
N GLY A 165 -3.17 2.85 -0.25
CA GLY A 165 -4.30 1.98 -0.59
C GLY A 165 -4.32 1.69 -2.08
N ALA A 166 -4.29 0.42 -2.47
CA ALA A 166 -4.47 0.00 -3.86
C ALA A 166 -5.84 -0.65 -4.04
N SER A 167 -6.59 -0.19 -5.03
CA SER A 167 -7.86 -0.80 -5.44
C SER A 167 -7.68 -1.56 -6.74
N LEU A 168 -8.08 -2.83 -6.75
CA LEU A 168 -8.28 -3.60 -7.98
C LEU A 168 -9.75 -3.48 -8.40
N PRO A 169 -10.06 -3.30 -9.70
CA PRO A 169 -11.43 -3.39 -10.17
C PRO A 169 -11.90 -4.84 -10.02
N SER A 170 -12.90 -5.06 -9.19
CA SER A 170 -13.55 -6.36 -9.06
C SER A 170 -14.24 -6.73 -10.38
N ALA A 171 -14.27 -8.02 -10.72
CA ALA A 171 -14.86 -8.54 -11.96
C ALA A 171 -16.37 -8.22 -12.17
N GLY A 172 -17.06 -7.65 -11.17
CA GLY A 172 -18.45 -7.18 -11.26
C GLY A 172 -18.61 -5.66 -11.40
N ALA A 173 -17.53 -4.89 -11.42
CA ALA A 173 -17.57 -3.44 -11.48
C ALA A 173 -17.59 -2.90 -12.91
N THR A 174 -18.41 -3.49 -13.78
CA THR A 174 -19.01 -2.69 -14.84
C THR A 174 -19.91 -1.68 -14.15
N SER A 175 -19.36 -0.51 -13.84
CA SER A 175 -20.06 0.75 -13.63
C SER A 175 -21.57 0.59 -13.40
N ALA A 176 -21.96 0.15 -12.20
CA ALA A 176 -23.30 0.43 -11.68
C ALA A 176 -23.36 1.92 -11.31
N GLY A 177 -23.04 2.79 -12.27
CA GLY A 177 -23.51 4.15 -12.24
C GLY A 177 -25.02 4.05 -12.39
N SER A 178 -25.77 4.65 -11.47
CA SER A 178 -27.20 4.81 -11.62
C SER A 178 -27.45 5.54 -12.95
N TYR A 179 -27.91 4.83 -13.98
CA TYR A 179 -28.37 5.43 -15.22
C TYR A 179 -29.65 6.21 -14.91
N ARG A 180 -29.56 7.54 -14.73
CA ARG A 180 -30.74 8.41 -14.82
C ARG A 180 -30.74 9.03 -16.20
N LEU A 181 -31.69 8.62 -17.05
CA LEU A 181 -32.02 9.33 -18.29
C LEU A 181 -32.62 10.69 -17.92
N GLY A 182 -31.82 11.75 -18.02
CA GLY A 182 -32.31 13.13 -18.12
C GLY A 182 -32.24 13.58 -19.58
N LEU A 183 -33.20 14.40 -20.00
CA LEU A 183 -33.34 14.94 -21.36
C LEU A 183 -32.15 15.82 -21.83
N ASP A 184 -31.19 16.14 -20.95
CA ASP A 184 -30.11 17.12 -21.21
C ASP A 184 -28.69 16.52 -21.13
N GLY A 185 -28.46 15.41 -21.83
CA GLY A 185 -27.11 14.90 -22.07
C GLY A 185 -26.53 14.03 -20.95
N LEU A 186 -25.86 12.96 -21.37
CA LEU A 186 -25.25 11.94 -20.54
C LEU A 186 -24.09 12.55 -19.72
N ARG A 187 -24.28 12.82 -18.42
CA ARG A 187 -23.17 13.14 -17.50
C ARG A 187 -22.84 11.92 -16.64
N LEU A 188 -21.64 11.39 -16.86
CA LEU A 188 -21.03 10.36 -16.02
C LEU A 188 -20.52 11.01 -14.72
N THR A 189 -21.07 10.61 -13.58
CA THR A 189 -20.48 10.88 -12.27
C THR A 189 -20.30 9.55 -11.53
N SER A 190 -19.08 9.02 -11.54
CA SER A 190 -18.74 7.85 -10.71
C SER A 190 -18.46 8.33 -9.28
N HIS A 191 -19.43 8.14 -8.38
CA HIS A 191 -19.25 8.26 -6.94
C HIS A 191 -19.48 6.87 -6.32
N THR A 192 -18.45 6.04 -6.34
CA THR A 192 -18.41 4.84 -5.50
C THR A 192 -17.22 4.97 -4.56
N PRO A 193 -17.43 4.88 -3.23
CA PRO A 193 -16.34 4.85 -2.26
C PRO A 193 -15.67 3.47 -2.36
N TYR A 194 -14.73 3.32 -3.29
CA TYR A 194 -13.90 2.13 -3.35
C TYR A 194 -13.00 2.09 -2.12
N GLU A 195 -13.26 1.14 -1.22
CA GLU A 195 -12.29 0.72 -0.21
C GLU A 195 -11.14 -0.01 -0.92
N PRO A 196 -9.88 0.29 -0.55
CA PRO A 196 -8.73 -0.34 -1.18
C PRO A 196 -8.73 -1.85 -0.92
N THR A 197 -8.49 -2.64 -1.96
CA THR A 197 -8.37 -4.11 -1.90
C THR A 197 -7.21 -4.55 -1.00
N PHE A 198 -6.16 -3.74 -0.90
CA PHE A 198 -5.14 -3.87 0.12
C PHE A 198 -4.48 -2.54 0.46
N THR A 199 -3.90 -2.48 1.66
CA THR A 199 -3.26 -1.29 2.21
C THR A 199 -1.82 -1.61 2.60
N LEU A 200 -0.86 -0.80 2.12
CA LEU A 200 0.54 -0.83 2.55
C LEU A 200 0.72 0.21 3.65
N ARG A 201 1.02 -0.25 4.87
CA ARG A 201 1.36 0.61 6.01
C ARG A 201 2.87 0.76 6.10
N VAL A 202 3.35 1.97 5.88
CA VAL A 202 4.77 2.31 5.71
C VAL A 202 5.25 3.16 6.88
N GLU A 203 6.35 2.73 7.49
CA GLU A 203 7.18 3.54 8.37
C GLU A 203 8.34 4.09 7.56
N ILE A 204 8.67 5.37 7.70
CA ILE A 204 9.76 6.03 6.98
C ILE A 204 10.86 6.39 7.97
N LYS A 205 12.08 5.95 7.71
CA LYS A 205 13.27 6.40 8.46
C LYS A 205 14.33 6.91 7.48
N PRO A 206 14.92 8.10 7.72
CA PRO A 206 15.98 8.60 6.85
C PRO A 206 17.26 7.78 6.97
N VAL A 207 17.60 7.38 8.20
CA VAL A 207 18.80 6.63 8.53
C VAL A 207 18.43 5.68 9.67
N ILE A 208 18.99 4.47 9.65
CA ILE A 208 18.91 3.52 10.76
C ILE A 208 20.31 2.96 11.03
N GLY A 209 20.70 2.90 12.30
CA GLY A 209 21.93 2.25 12.75
C GLY A 209 21.66 0.93 13.45
N ASP A 210 22.51 0.57 14.42
CA ASP A 210 22.38 -0.65 15.23
C ASP A 210 21.21 -0.61 16.24
N ASP A 211 20.56 0.55 16.38
CA ASP A 211 19.37 0.78 17.18
C ASP A 211 18.06 0.32 16.49
N TYR A 212 18.17 -0.38 15.35
CA TYR A 212 17.04 -0.93 14.61
C TYR A 212 16.03 -1.76 15.43
N PRO A 213 16.36 -2.44 16.55
CA PRO A 213 15.35 -3.10 17.38
C PRO A 213 14.29 -2.14 17.94
N VAL A 214 14.62 -0.86 18.13
CA VAL A 214 13.65 0.17 18.55
C VAL A 214 12.65 0.43 17.43
N VAL A 215 13.13 0.61 16.20
CA VAL A 215 12.29 0.82 15.00
C VAL A 215 11.37 -0.38 14.79
N LEU A 216 11.88 -1.60 14.96
CA LEU A 216 11.08 -2.82 14.82
C LEU A 216 9.93 -2.89 15.84
N ARG A 217 10.19 -2.50 17.09
CA ARG A 217 9.16 -2.39 18.14
C ARG A 217 8.12 -1.34 17.79
N GLN A 218 8.55 -0.16 17.33
CA GLN A 218 7.66 0.92 16.88
C GLN A 218 6.76 0.44 15.73
N MET A 219 7.33 -0.15 14.68
CA MET A 219 6.56 -0.69 13.57
C MET A 219 5.56 -1.77 13.99
N THR A 220 5.88 -2.55 15.02
CA THR A 220 4.96 -3.56 15.56
C THR A 220 3.78 -2.91 16.28
N ARG A 221 4.05 -1.91 17.12
CA ARG A 221 3.01 -1.11 17.78
C ARG A 221 2.11 -0.39 16.77
N ASN A 222 2.69 0.18 15.73
CA ASN A 222 1.96 0.94 14.71
C ASN A 222 1.29 0.03 13.66
N GLY A 223 1.59 -1.26 13.65
CA GLY A 223 1.12 -2.18 12.60
C GLY A 223 1.69 -1.91 11.22
N SER A 224 2.77 -1.11 11.11
CA SER A 224 3.51 -0.88 9.86
C SER A 224 4.19 -2.18 9.43
N ARG A 225 4.02 -2.56 8.17
CA ARG A 225 4.63 -3.80 7.62
C ARG A 225 5.81 -3.52 6.71
N HIS A 226 5.90 -2.29 6.21
CA HIS A 226 6.95 -1.86 5.30
C HIS A 226 7.76 -0.76 5.97
N LEU A 227 9.07 -0.91 5.92
CA LEU A 227 10.02 0.12 6.30
C LEU A 227 10.59 0.71 5.02
N PHE A 228 10.37 2.00 4.80
CA PHE A 228 11.04 2.75 3.75
C PHE A 228 12.25 3.47 4.35
N LEU A 229 13.44 3.05 3.93
CA LEU A 229 14.71 3.46 4.52
C LEU A 229 15.53 4.27 3.52
N GLY A 230 16.00 5.44 3.95
CA GLY A 230 16.95 6.23 3.16
C GLY A 230 18.30 5.51 3.03
N ARG A 231 18.95 5.22 4.15
CA ARG A 231 20.20 4.45 4.20
C ARG A 231 20.35 3.69 5.52
N TYR A 232 21.16 2.64 5.49
CA TYR A 232 21.54 1.86 6.68
C TYR A 232 22.99 2.15 7.05
N GLU A 233 23.26 2.40 8.33
CA GLU A 233 24.59 2.75 8.87
C GLU A 233 24.98 1.87 10.08
N GLY A 234 24.33 0.72 10.26
CA GLY A 234 24.68 -0.22 11.33
C GLY A 234 26.07 -0.82 11.16
N VAL A 235 26.74 -1.06 12.28
CA VAL A 235 28.06 -1.69 12.34
C VAL A 235 27.94 -3.13 12.87
N GLY A 236 26.98 -3.39 13.73
CA GLY A 236 26.74 -4.67 14.40
C GLY A 236 26.10 -5.73 13.50
N ALA A 237 25.39 -5.32 12.45
CA ALA A 237 24.86 -6.20 11.43
C ALA A 237 25.14 -5.60 10.04
N ASP A 238 25.39 -6.44 9.05
CA ASP A 238 25.41 -5.98 7.67
C ASP A 238 23.98 -5.77 7.13
N GLU A 239 23.86 -5.13 5.97
CA GLU A 239 22.57 -4.83 5.35
C GLU A 239 21.71 -6.09 5.10
N ALA A 240 22.34 -7.20 4.72
CA ALA A 240 21.62 -8.45 4.44
C ALA A 240 21.06 -9.07 5.72
N GLN A 241 21.85 -9.07 6.80
CA GLN A 241 21.43 -9.48 8.14
C GLN A 241 20.31 -8.58 8.67
N PHE A 242 20.44 -7.27 8.51
CA PHE A 242 19.40 -6.30 8.86
C PHE A 242 18.07 -6.61 8.16
N ILE A 243 18.09 -6.81 6.84
CA ILE A 243 16.90 -7.20 6.07
C ILE A 243 16.32 -8.52 6.58
N ALA A 244 17.17 -9.53 6.84
CA ALA A 244 16.73 -10.84 7.30
C ALA A 244 16.01 -10.78 8.66
N ILE A 245 16.47 -9.92 9.58
CA ILE A 245 15.83 -9.73 10.89
C ILE A 245 14.43 -9.13 10.74
N PHE A 246 14.28 -8.11 9.89
CA PHE A 246 12.96 -7.53 9.60
C PHE A 246 12.04 -8.55 8.93
N LYS A 247 12.57 -9.32 7.97
CA LYS A 247 11.83 -10.38 7.27
C LYS A 247 11.35 -11.47 8.22
N ALA A 248 12.18 -11.90 9.17
CA ALA A 248 11.81 -12.86 10.21
C ALA A 248 10.63 -12.37 11.09
N SER A 249 10.47 -11.05 11.21
CA SER A 249 9.36 -10.40 11.92
C SER A 249 8.16 -10.10 11.02
N GLY A 250 8.14 -10.62 9.79
CA GLY A 250 7.08 -10.38 8.81
C GLY A 250 7.02 -8.94 8.30
N LYS A 251 8.15 -8.22 8.35
CA LYS A 251 8.31 -6.85 7.85
C LYS A 251 9.16 -6.84 6.58
N ASN A 252 8.85 -5.94 5.66
CA ASN A 252 9.63 -5.74 4.45
C ASN A 252 10.43 -4.44 4.56
N VAL A 253 11.69 -4.47 4.13
CA VAL A 253 12.56 -3.29 4.07
C VAL A 253 12.73 -2.90 2.61
N VAL A 254 12.48 -1.64 2.31
CA VAL A 254 12.60 -1.07 0.98
C VAL A 254 13.54 0.13 1.06
N PHE A 255 14.65 0.06 0.33
CA PHE A 255 15.62 1.15 0.29
C PHE A 255 15.23 2.20 -0.75
N LYS A 256 15.49 3.47 -0.43
CA LYS A 256 15.24 4.60 -1.31
C LYS A 256 15.85 4.40 -2.70
N ASP A 257 17.11 3.97 -2.77
CA ASP A 257 17.83 3.82 -4.04
C ASP A 257 17.20 2.75 -4.96
N GLN A 258 16.54 1.74 -4.39
CA GLN A 258 15.81 0.73 -5.16
C GLN A 258 14.58 1.35 -5.83
N VAL A 259 13.85 2.18 -5.09
CA VAL A 259 12.65 2.87 -5.60
C VAL A 259 13.03 3.94 -6.61
N ASP A 260 14.06 4.74 -6.35
CA ASP A 260 14.57 5.76 -7.28
C ASP A 260 14.94 5.16 -8.64
N ARG A 261 15.66 4.03 -8.62
CA ARG A 261 16.07 3.33 -9.84
C ARG A 261 14.86 2.89 -10.65
N LEU A 262 13.91 2.20 -10.00
CA LEU A 262 12.71 1.70 -10.66
C LEU A 262 11.80 2.85 -11.16
N ALA A 263 11.66 3.92 -10.38
CA ALA A 263 10.89 5.10 -10.78
C ALA A 263 11.51 5.78 -12.01
N SER A 264 12.83 5.90 -12.07
CA SER A 264 13.53 6.42 -13.25
C SER A 264 13.34 5.53 -14.49
N GLU A 265 13.41 4.21 -14.32
CA GLU A 265 13.12 3.25 -15.40
C GLU A 265 11.68 3.36 -15.92
N MET A 266 10.70 3.54 -15.02
CA MET A 266 9.30 3.75 -15.39
C MET A 266 9.09 5.05 -16.17
N ARG A 267 9.73 6.15 -15.75
CA ARG A 267 9.65 7.44 -16.46
C ARG A 267 10.28 7.39 -17.85
N GLY A 268 11.32 6.59 -18.05
CA GLY A 268 11.98 6.43 -19.36
C GLY A 268 11.20 5.59 -20.38
N ARG A 269 10.12 4.92 -19.97
CA ARG A 269 9.30 4.04 -20.84
C ARG A 269 8.02 4.70 -21.36
N GLY A 270 7.66 5.90 -20.88
CA GLY A 270 6.47 6.65 -21.30
C GLY A 270 6.80 7.74 -22.30
#